data_AF-A0A6P0TM13-F1
#
_entry.id   AF-A0A6P0TM13-F1
#
_cell.length_a   1.000
_cell.length_b   1.000
_cell.length_c   1.000
_cell.angle_alpha   90.00
_cell.angle_beta   90.00
_cell.angle_gamma   90.00
#
_symmetry.space_group_name_H-M   'P 1'
#
loop_
_entity.id
_entity.type
_entity.pdbx_description
1 polymer ?
#
loop_
_entity_poly.entity_id
_entity_poly.type
_entity_poly.pdbx_seq_one_letter_code
_entity_poly.pdbx_strand_id
1 'polypeptide(L)'
;MANSINVQPNPYELPSEEEESYVDYYYDDPEDLPGTLDLEPDAPPPEIALIDYTENIATRIKIVNPEVCISYLQSESVSWINVLGLGNQTSWQQMAKVFQIHPLSVGDIVNVPQRPKVIHDKNQLIIITWMVRIKSDSEPFDKEQVSIILGEKHLITVQENPEYDCLKPVRERIKNNQGIIRKQKVDYLAYSLVDTIINGFFPVLEEYGERIEILEDEVVFKPDRHTMQKIYKFRR
;
A
#
# COMPACT_ATOMS: atom_id res chain seq x y z
N MET A 1 -34.55 21.36 51.38
CA MET A 1 -33.37 20.52 51.65
C MET A 1 -33.29 19.49 50.54
N ALA A 2 -32.49 19.75 49.51
CA ALA A 2 -32.29 18.83 48.39
C ALA A 2 -30.83 18.36 48.44
N ASN A 3 -30.63 17.07 48.68
CA ASN A 3 -29.32 16.45 48.58
C ASN A 3 -29.03 16.19 47.10
N SER A 4 -28.16 17.00 46.51
CA SER A 4 -27.56 16.70 45.21
C SER A 4 -26.46 15.66 45.42
N ILE A 5 -26.71 14.43 44.99
CA ILE A 5 -25.71 13.37 44.96
C ILE A 5 -24.70 13.74 43.86
N ASN A 6 -23.49 14.09 44.28
CA ASN A 6 -22.37 14.35 43.37
C ASN A 6 -21.84 12.99 42.89
N VAL A 7 -22.36 12.51 41.75
CA VAL A 7 -21.86 11.31 41.09
C VAL A 7 -20.54 11.70 40.41
N GLN A 8 -19.42 11.26 40.97
CA GLN A 8 -18.13 11.35 40.29
C GLN A 8 -18.19 10.48 39.01
N PRO A 9 -17.64 10.95 37.87
CA PRO A 9 -17.61 10.16 36.65
C PRO A 9 -16.80 8.88 36.89
N ASN A 10 -17.34 7.76 36.42
CA ASN A 10 -16.71 6.46 36.52
C ASN A 10 -15.39 6.48 35.72
N PRO A 11 -14.22 6.24 36.33
CA PRO A 11 -12.94 6.22 35.61
C PRO A 11 -12.82 5.05 34.60
N TYR A 12 -13.85 4.19 34.51
CA TYR A 12 -13.94 3.05 33.60
C TYR A 12 -15.11 3.15 32.60
N GLU A 13 -15.67 4.35 32.38
CA GLU A 13 -16.58 4.55 31.24
C GLU A 13 -15.80 4.31 29.93
N LEU A 14 -16.02 3.14 29.33
CA LEU A 14 -15.54 2.81 28.01
C LEU A 14 -16.26 3.72 27.00
N PRO A 15 -15.55 4.34 26.04
CA PRO A 15 -16.20 5.04 24.94
C PRO A 15 -17.17 4.10 24.24
N SER A 16 -18.34 4.61 23.86
CA SER A 16 -19.31 3.88 23.04
C SER A 16 -18.62 3.30 21.80
N GLU A 17 -18.81 2.01 21.56
CA GLU A 17 -18.35 1.30 20.36
C GLU A 17 -19.11 1.79 19.12
N GLU A 18 -18.79 3.00 18.65
CA GLU A 18 -18.93 3.30 17.24
C GLU A 18 -17.72 2.65 16.55
N GLU A 19 -17.95 1.92 15.45
CA GLU A 19 -16.90 1.32 14.61
C GLU A 19 -16.10 2.43 13.90
N GLU A 20 -15.38 3.25 14.67
CA GLU A 20 -14.40 4.18 14.12
C GLU A 20 -13.28 3.34 13.48
N SER A 21 -13.10 3.55 12.18
CA SER A 21 -11.94 3.03 11.45
C SER A 21 -10.66 3.50 12.15
N TYR A 22 -9.84 2.58 12.64
CA TYR A 22 -8.54 2.89 13.25
C TYR A 22 -7.52 3.51 12.26
N VAL A 23 -7.87 3.58 10.98
CA VAL A 23 -7.10 4.26 9.94
C VAL A 23 -7.87 5.51 9.50
N ASP A 24 -7.20 6.66 9.55
CA ASP A 24 -7.66 7.90 8.95
C ASP A 24 -7.54 7.80 7.43
N TYR A 25 -8.52 7.15 6.80
CA TYR A 25 -8.61 7.04 5.35
C TYR A 25 -8.85 8.42 4.72
N TYR A 26 -8.33 8.60 3.51
CA TYR A 26 -8.62 9.78 2.71
C TYR A 26 -10.10 9.81 2.33
N TYR A 27 -10.73 10.96 2.54
CA TYR A 27 -12.08 11.27 2.09
C TYR A 27 -12.02 12.57 1.29
N ASP A 28 -12.68 12.60 0.13
CA ASP A 28 -12.83 13.85 -0.62
C ASP A 28 -13.59 14.88 0.24
N ASP A 29 -13.13 16.14 0.24
CA ASP A 29 -13.95 17.22 0.79
C ASP A 29 -15.18 17.39 -0.13
N PRO A 30 -16.41 17.53 0.41
CA PRO A 30 -17.59 17.83 -0.41
C PRO A 30 -17.44 19.03 -1.36
N GLU A 31 -16.52 19.95 -1.06
CA GLU A 31 -16.19 21.10 -1.92
C GLU A 31 -15.21 20.75 -3.07
N ASP A 32 -14.50 19.63 -2.98
CA ASP A 32 -13.55 19.20 -4.00
C ASP A 32 -14.24 18.76 -5.29
N LEU A 33 -13.63 19.14 -6.42
CA LEU A 33 -14.06 18.62 -7.72
C LEU A 33 -13.68 17.13 -7.84
N PRO A 34 -14.55 16.27 -8.42
CA PRO A 34 -14.19 14.89 -8.69
C PRO A 34 -12.90 14.77 -9.51
N GLY A 35 -11.93 14.02 -8.99
CA GLY A 35 -10.62 13.84 -9.61
C GLY A 35 -9.56 14.88 -9.23
N THR A 36 -9.81 15.70 -8.20
CA THR A 36 -8.76 16.48 -7.52
C THR A 36 -7.71 15.52 -6.93
N LEU A 37 -6.44 15.86 -7.11
CA LEU A 37 -5.32 15.08 -6.59
C LEU A 37 -4.70 15.81 -5.40
N ASP A 38 -4.61 15.14 -4.26
CA ASP A 38 -3.94 15.61 -3.06
C ASP A 38 -2.46 15.22 -3.12
N LEU A 39 -1.68 16.04 -3.82
CA LEU A 39 -0.24 15.87 -3.99
C LEU A 39 0.47 17.16 -3.60
N GLU A 40 1.62 17.04 -2.93
CA GLU A 40 2.45 18.19 -2.62
C GLU A 40 2.89 18.89 -3.94
N PRO A 41 2.65 20.20 -4.10
CA PRO A 41 2.97 20.92 -5.34
C PRO A 41 4.43 20.84 -5.77
N ASP A 42 5.34 20.78 -4.79
CA ASP A 42 6.79 20.77 -4.98
C ASP A 42 7.40 19.35 -4.86
N ALA A 43 6.57 18.30 -4.85
CA ALA A 43 7.06 16.93 -4.79
C ALA A 43 7.96 16.60 -6.00
N PRO A 44 9.11 15.92 -5.77
CA PRO A 44 9.94 15.47 -6.87
C PRO A 44 9.17 14.49 -7.76
N PRO A 45 9.47 14.41 -9.07
CA PRO A 45 8.87 13.40 -9.93
C PRO A 45 9.17 11.99 -9.39
N PRO A 46 8.26 11.02 -9.58
CA PRO A 46 8.46 9.68 -9.06
C PRO A 46 9.59 8.98 -9.83
N GLU A 47 10.30 8.07 -9.17
CA GLU A 47 11.25 7.22 -9.89
C GLU A 47 10.50 6.09 -10.60
N ILE A 48 10.77 5.91 -11.88
CA ILE A 48 10.13 4.85 -12.68
C ILE A 48 11.18 3.84 -13.11
N ALA A 49 10.94 2.57 -12.81
CA ALA A 49 11.76 1.45 -13.27
C ALA A 49 10.91 0.44 -14.04
N LEU A 50 11.31 0.14 -15.26
CA LEU A 50 10.71 -0.89 -16.09
C LEU A 50 11.49 -2.20 -15.95
N ILE A 51 10.79 -3.30 -15.74
CA ILE A 51 11.29 -4.66 -15.92
C ILE A 51 10.50 -5.28 -17.07
N ASP A 52 11.16 -5.53 -18.18
CA ASP A 52 10.55 -6.14 -19.36
C ASP A 52 11.14 -7.51 -19.60
N TYR A 53 10.29 -8.53 -19.78
CA TYR A 53 10.75 -9.90 -19.92
C TYR A 53 9.91 -10.78 -20.84
N THR A 54 10.61 -11.76 -21.42
CA THR A 54 10.08 -12.93 -22.12
C THR A 54 10.56 -14.19 -21.39
N GLU A 55 10.24 -15.38 -21.89
CA GLU A 55 10.77 -16.63 -21.33
C GLU A 55 12.31 -16.65 -21.25
N ASN A 56 12.98 -16.04 -22.24
CA ASN A 56 14.43 -16.15 -22.41
C ASN A 56 15.21 -14.96 -21.85
N ILE A 57 14.68 -13.74 -21.98
CA ILE A 57 15.40 -12.50 -21.68
C ILE A 57 14.58 -11.70 -20.67
N ALA A 58 15.27 -11.08 -19.70
CA ALA A 58 14.69 -10.05 -18.84
C ALA A 58 15.65 -8.87 -18.78
N THR A 59 15.09 -7.67 -18.83
CA THR A 59 15.84 -6.41 -18.77
C THR A 59 15.24 -5.52 -17.70
N ARG A 60 16.08 -4.66 -17.10
CA ARG A 60 15.63 -3.63 -16.16
C ARG A 60 16.21 -2.29 -16.60
N ILE A 61 15.34 -1.30 -16.73
CA ILE A 61 15.66 0.01 -17.30
C ILE A 61 15.06 1.10 -16.41
N LYS A 62 15.84 2.13 -16.07
CA LYS A 62 15.31 3.34 -15.43
C LYS A 62 14.63 4.20 -16.49
N ILE A 63 13.39 4.58 -16.25
CA ILE A 63 12.57 5.38 -17.16
C ILE A 63 12.54 6.82 -16.64
N VAL A 64 12.89 7.76 -17.51
CA VAL A 64 12.83 9.21 -17.22
C VAL A 64 11.54 9.83 -17.76
N ASN A 65 11.06 9.35 -18.92
CA ASN A 65 9.81 9.79 -19.54
C ASN A 65 8.88 8.58 -19.72
N PRO A 66 7.65 8.60 -19.16
CA PRO A 66 6.66 7.55 -19.33
C PRO A 66 6.39 7.16 -20.80
N GLU A 67 6.52 8.08 -21.75
CA GLU A 67 6.31 7.80 -23.19
C GLU A 67 7.24 6.71 -23.73
N VAL A 68 8.42 6.51 -23.12
CA VAL A 68 9.35 5.43 -23.48
C VAL A 68 8.69 4.05 -23.28
N CYS A 69 7.74 3.93 -22.36
CA CYS A 69 7.03 2.68 -22.11
C CYS A 69 6.14 2.26 -23.29
N ILE A 70 5.70 3.19 -24.16
CA ILE A 70 4.75 2.89 -25.25
C ILE A 70 5.24 1.77 -26.17
N SER A 71 6.53 1.73 -26.49
CA SER A 71 7.10 0.66 -27.33
C SER A 71 7.03 -0.72 -26.67
N TYR A 72 7.13 -0.78 -25.34
CA TYR A 72 7.02 -2.02 -24.57
C TYR A 72 5.55 -2.46 -24.44
N LEU A 73 4.62 -1.52 -24.27
CA LEU A 73 3.18 -1.81 -24.20
C LEU A 73 2.64 -2.48 -25.47
N GLN A 74 3.30 -2.26 -26.62
CA GLN A 74 2.92 -2.83 -27.92
C GLN A 74 3.64 -4.15 -28.24
N SER A 75 4.57 -4.58 -27.40
CA SER A 75 5.36 -5.78 -27.63
C SER A 75 4.62 -7.06 -27.17
N GLU A 76 5.24 -8.22 -27.35
CA GLU A 76 4.73 -9.51 -26.85
C GLU A 76 5.36 -9.92 -25.50
N SER A 77 6.26 -9.10 -24.94
CA SER A 77 6.81 -9.33 -23.61
C SER A 77 5.81 -8.94 -22.52
N VAL A 78 6.11 -9.35 -21.28
CA VAL A 78 5.44 -8.85 -20.09
C VAL A 78 6.26 -7.68 -19.56
N SER A 79 5.61 -6.54 -19.39
CA SER A 79 6.24 -5.32 -18.88
C SER A 79 5.72 -4.98 -17.48
N TRP A 80 6.63 -4.96 -16.50
CA TRP A 80 6.35 -4.47 -15.15
C TRP A 80 6.96 -3.08 -14.95
N ILE A 81 6.11 -2.07 -14.83
CA ILE A 81 6.48 -0.70 -14.53
C ILE A 81 6.34 -0.49 -13.01
N ASN A 82 7.44 -0.20 -12.34
CA ASN A 82 7.44 0.14 -10.91
C ASN A 82 7.63 1.64 -10.73
N VAL A 83 6.60 2.31 -10.22
CA VAL A 83 6.56 3.73 -9.87
C VAL A 83 6.82 3.85 -8.37
N LEU A 84 7.91 4.52 -8.02
CA LEU A 84 8.42 4.68 -6.66
C LEU A 84 8.27 6.15 -6.24
N GLY A 85 7.47 6.39 -5.20
CA GLY A 85 6.99 7.72 -4.85
C GLY A 85 5.69 8.06 -5.59
N LEU A 86 4.80 8.78 -4.92
CA LEU A 86 3.61 9.34 -5.56
C LEU A 86 3.98 10.46 -6.54
N GLY A 87 5.00 11.24 -6.23
CA GLY A 87 5.47 12.33 -7.08
C GLY A 87 4.46 13.47 -7.24
N ASN A 88 4.37 14.05 -8.43
CA ASN A 88 3.58 15.28 -8.64
C ASN A 88 2.51 15.14 -9.74
N GLN A 89 1.61 16.13 -9.77
CA GLN A 89 0.47 16.18 -10.69
C GLN A 89 0.89 16.10 -12.16
N THR A 90 2.00 16.73 -12.54
CA THR A 90 2.48 16.72 -13.95
C THR A 90 2.88 15.31 -14.38
N SER A 91 3.59 14.58 -13.52
CA SER A 91 3.95 13.18 -13.77
C SER A 91 2.71 12.29 -13.91
N TRP A 92 1.70 12.48 -13.06
CA TRP A 92 0.45 11.71 -13.15
C TRP A 92 -0.37 12.02 -14.40
N GLN A 93 -0.44 13.27 -14.84
CA GLN A 93 -1.09 13.61 -16.11
C GLN A 93 -0.44 12.88 -17.30
N GLN A 94 0.89 12.78 -17.30
CA GLN A 94 1.63 12.05 -18.34
C GLN A 94 1.40 10.54 -18.24
N MET A 95 1.56 9.97 -17.04
CA MET A 95 1.37 8.53 -16.81
C MET A 95 -0.05 8.08 -17.12
N ALA A 96 -1.07 8.82 -16.66
CA ALA A 96 -2.46 8.50 -16.92
C ALA A 96 -2.77 8.50 -18.42
N LYS A 97 -2.20 9.43 -19.19
CA LYS A 97 -2.33 9.46 -20.64
C LYS A 97 -1.64 8.27 -21.32
N VAL A 98 -0.40 7.95 -20.93
CA VAL A 98 0.39 6.87 -21.53
C VAL A 98 -0.23 5.50 -21.24
N PHE A 99 -0.63 5.27 -20.00
CA PHE A 99 -1.16 4.00 -19.52
C PHE A 99 -2.69 3.93 -19.58
N GLN A 100 -3.35 4.99 -20.08
CA GLN A 100 -4.81 5.09 -20.23
C GLN A 100 -5.59 4.91 -18.91
N ILE A 101 -5.01 5.34 -17.79
CA ILE A 101 -5.64 5.26 -16.47
C ILE A 101 -6.73 6.32 -16.38
N HIS A 102 -7.94 5.94 -15.96
CA HIS A 102 -9.03 6.90 -15.81
C HIS A 102 -8.71 7.94 -14.71
N PRO A 103 -9.02 9.24 -14.91
CA PRO A 103 -8.70 10.28 -13.93
C PRO A 103 -9.22 10.03 -12.52
N LEU A 104 -10.43 9.47 -12.37
CA LEU A 104 -10.96 9.12 -11.05
C LEU A 104 -10.13 8.03 -10.35
N SER A 105 -9.61 7.07 -11.13
CA SER A 105 -8.74 6.02 -10.60
C SER A 105 -7.38 6.56 -10.18
N VAL A 106 -6.90 7.64 -10.79
CA VAL A 106 -5.66 8.33 -10.36
C VAL A 106 -5.84 8.89 -8.95
N GLY A 107 -7.01 9.49 -8.65
CA GLY A 107 -7.33 9.97 -7.31
C GLY A 107 -7.19 8.86 -6.26
N ASP A 108 -7.77 7.69 -6.51
CA ASP A 108 -7.64 6.54 -5.60
C ASP A 108 -6.18 6.05 -5.41
N ILE A 109 -5.32 6.24 -6.41
CA ILE A 109 -3.92 5.81 -6.37
C ILE A 109 -3.06 6.77 -5.55
N VAL A 110 -3.34 8.08 -5.63
CA VAL A 110 -2.46 9.13 -5.08
C VAL A 110 -3.02 9.80 -3.83
N ASN A 111 -4.34 9.84 -3.67
CA ASN A 111 -5.00 10.40 -2.48
C ASN A 111 -5.02 9.31 -1.41
N VAL A 112 -3.88 9.15 -0.75
CA VAL A 112 -3.60 8.09 0.22
C VAL A 112 -3.96 8.52 1.64
N PRO A 113 -4.38 7.59 2.52
CA PRO A 113 -4.60 6.17 2.24
C PRO A 113 -6.05 5.85 1.86
N GLN A 114 -6.23 4.88 0.96
CA GLN A 114 -7.52 4.30 0.61
C GLN A 114 -7.75 2.95 1.31
N ARG A 115 -9.02 2.57 1.41
CA ARG A 115 -9.39 1.18 1.79
C ARG A 115 -8.96 0.22 0.68
N PRO A 116 -8.46 -0.99 1.04
CA PRO A 116 -8.20 -2.01 0.03
C PRO A 116 -9.43 -2.31 -0.79
N LYS A 117 -9.28 -2.25 -2.11
CA LYS A 117 -10.37 -2.41 -3.06
C LYS A 117 -9.84 -2.87 -4.40
N VAL A 118 -10.74 -3.47 -5.19
CA VAL A 118 -10.48 -3.78 -6.60
C VAL A 118 -11.46 -2.97 -7.43
N ILE A 119 -10.92 -2.21 -8.38
CA ILE A 119 -11.67 -1.36 -9.31
C ILE A 119 -11.50 -1.96 -10.69
N HIS A 120 -12.62 -2.17 -11.39
CA HIS A 120 -12.62 -2.55 -12.79
C HIS A 120 -12.81 -1.30 -13.64
N ASP A 121 -11.77 -0.89 -14.36
CA ASP A 121 -11.76 0.29 -15.22
C ASP A 121 -11.51 -0.12 -16.68
N LYS A 122 -12.60 -0.24 -17.44
CA LYS A 122 -12.60 -0.67 -18.86
C LYS A 122 -11.85 -1.98 -19.09
N ASN A 123 -10.58 -1.91 -19.50
CA ASN A 123 -9.71 -3.04 -19.84
C ASN A 123 -8.58 -3.24 -18.81
N GLN A 124 -8.68 -2.57 -17.65
CA GLN A 124 -7.71 -2.63 -16.57
C GLN A 124 -8.39 -3.02 -15.26
N LEU A 125 -7.64 -3.73 -14.43
CA LEU A 125 -7.96 -3.97 -13.03
C LEU A 125 -7.01 -3.17 -12.16
N ILE A 126 -7.55 -2.38 -11.24
CA ILE A 126 -6.76 -1.62 -10.28
C ILE A 126 -7.00 -2.24 -8.91
N ILE A 127 -5.93 -2.73 -8.29
CA ILE A 127 -5.96 -3.33 -6.96
C ILE A 127 -5.23 -2.37 -6.04
N ILE A 128 -5.92 -1.90 -5.02
CA ILE A 128 -5.35 -1.08 -3.96
C ILE A 128 -5.27 -1.95 -2.72
N THR A 129 -4.09 -2.01 -2.11
CA THR A 129 -3.85 -2.80 -0.89
C THR A 129 -2.74 -2.16 -0.06
N TRP A 130 -2.45 -2.75 1.09
CA TRP A 130 -1.39 -2.32 1.99
C TRP A 130 -0.17 -3.22 1.88
N MET A 131 1.00 -2.60 1.92
CA MET A 131 2.25 -3.24 2.26
C MET A 131 2.59 -2.87 3.70
N VAL A 132 3.02 -3.86 4.49
CA VAL A 132 3.41 -3.66 5.90
C VAL A 132 4.85 -4.10 6.11
N ARG A 133 5.51 -3.47 7.07
CA ARG A 133 6.86 -3.85 7.50
C ARG A 133 7.07 -3.61 8.98
N ILE A 134 8.04 -4.30 9.54
CA ILE A 134 8.54 -4.04 10.90
C ILE A 134 9.53 -2.87 10.84
N LYS A 135 9.35 -1.89 11.73
CA LYS A 135 10.27 -0.79 12.00
C LYS A 135 11.10 -1.12 13.26
N SER A 136 12.35 -0.69 13.29
CA SER A 136 13.25 -0.86 14.43
C SER A 136 13.03 0.15 15.57
N ASP A 137 12.15 1.14 15.37
CA ASP A 137 11.96 2.30 16.25
C ASP A 137 10.68 2.22 17.11
N SER A 138 10.32 3.32 17.77
CA SER A 138 9.23 3.44 18.76
C SER A 138 7.82 3.07 18.27
N GLU A 139 7.60 3.10 16.95
CA GLU A 139 6.46 2.47 16.29
C GLU A 139 6.95 1.19 15.62
N PRO A 140 6.41 0.03 16.01
CA PRO A 140 6.97 -1.25 15.59
C PRO A 140 6.69 -1.61 14.15
N PHE A 141 5.72 -0.97 13.51
CA PHE A 141 5.31 -1.30 12.15
C PHE A 141 5.08 -0.04 11.34
N ASP A 142 5.37 -0.14 10.07
CA ASP A 142 5.04 0.85 9.06
C ASP A 142 4.11 0.20 8.06
N LYS A 143 3.21 1.00 7.48
CA LYS A 143 2.34 0.56 6.40
C LYS A 143 2.28 1.63 5.33
N GLU A 144 2.18 1.19 4.09
CA GLU A 144 1.95 2.06 2.94
C GLU A 144 0.91 1.42 2.02
N GLN A 145 0.17 2.25 1.31
CA GLN A 145 -0.63 1.84 0.18
C GLN A 145 0.29 1.46 -0.98
N VAL A 146 -0.05 0.34 -1.61
CA VAL A 146 0.47 -0.05 -2.92
C VAL A 146 -0.70 -0.24 -3.87
N SER A 147 -0.60 0.39 -5.04
CA SER A 147 -1.57 0.22 -6.12
C SER A 147 -0.98 -0.64 -7.22
N ILE A 148 -1.76 -1.59 -7.73
CA ILE A 148 -1.41 -2.46 -8.85
C ILE A 148 -2.41 -2.22 -9.97
N ILE A 149 -1.96 -1.66 -11.09
CA ILE A 149 -2.77 -1.53 -12.31
C ILE A 149 -2.37 -2.66 -13.26
N LEU A 150 -3.28 -3.61 -13.48
CA LEU A 150 -3.14 -4.74 -14.38
C LEU A 150 -3.84 -4.42 -15.71
N GLY A 151 -3.06 -4.28 -16.77
CA GLY A 151 -3.54 -4.24 -18.16
C GLY A 151 -3.33 -5.58 -18.89
N GLU A 152 -3.51 -5.59 -20.21
CA GLU A 152 -3.45 -6.83 -21.01
C GLU A 152 -2.06 -7.49 -21.06
N LYS A 153 -1.00 -6.68 -21.12
CA LYS A 153 0.41 -7.13 -21.23
C LYS A 153 1.36 -6.41 -20.28
N HIS A 154 0.85 -5.44 -19.54
CA HIS A 154 1.64 -4.60 -18.65
C HIS A 154 1.01 -4.55 -17.27
N LEU A 155 1.86 -4.38 -16.27
CA LEU A 155 1.48 -4.19 -14.90
C LEU A 155 2.23 -2.99 -14.34
N ILE A 156 1.52 -2.13 -13.63
CA ILE A 156 2.10 -0.96 -12.98
C ILE A 156 1.95 -1.15 -11.47
N THR A 157 3.04 -1.05 -10.72
CA THR A 157 3.00 -0.89 -9.26
C THR A 157 3.29 0.55 -8.91
N VAL A 158 2.56 1.10 -7.95
CA VAL A 158 2.72 2.46 -7.44
C VAL A 158 2.89 2.37 -5.94
N GLN A 159 4.00 2.90 -5.41
CA GLN A 159 4.37 2.83 -4.01
C GLN A 159 4.59 4.24 -3.46
N GLU A 160 4.18 4.48 -2.22
CA GLU A 160 4.35 5.77 -1.56
C GLU A 160 5.82 6.05 -1.27
N ASN A 161 6.54 5.06 -0.71
CA ASN A 161 7.93 5.22 -0.31
C ASN A 161 8.88 4.59 -1.35
N PRO A 162 9.86 5.35 -1.89
CA PRO A 162 10.81 4.81 -2.86
C PRO A 162 11.90 3.90 -2.24
N GLU A 163 12.12 3.94 -0.93
CA GLU A 163 13.27 3.32 -0.27
C GLU A 163 13.07 1.83 0.06
N TYR A 164 11.83 1.38 0.22
CA TYR A 164 11.53 0.04 0.69
C TYR A 164 10.38 -0.59 -0.09
N ASP A 165 10.48 -1.90 -0.32
CA ASP A 165 9.33 -2.73 -0.68
C ASP A 165 9.56 -4.21 -0.33
N CYS A 166 8.47 -4.99 -0.26
CA CYS A 166 8.51 -6.45 -0.10
C CYS A 166 8.65 -7.21 -1.43
N LEU A 167 8.64 -6.52 -2.58
CA LEU A 167 8.51 -7.09 -3.93
C LEU A 167 9.85 -7.60 -4.52
N LYS A 168 10.96 -7.44 -3.79
CA LYS A 168 12.29 -7.92 -4.18
C LYS A 168 12.33 -9.40 -4.59
N PRO A 169 11.66 -10.36 -3.90
CA PRO A 169 11.65 -11.76 -4.30
C PRO A 169 11.08 -11.97 -5.71
N VAL A 170 10.05 -11.22 -6.10
CA VAL A 170 9.48 -11.28 -7.46
C VAL A 170 10.49 -10.80 -8.48
N ARG A 171 11.19 -9.68 -8.20
CA ARG A 171 12.24 -9.15 -9.08
C ARG A 171 13.39 -10.14 -9.26
N GLU A 172 13.84 -10.80 -8.21
CA GLU A 172 14.89 -11.82 -8.29
C GLU A 172 14.43 -13.07 -9.04
N ARG A 173 13.18 -13.51 -8.85
CA ARG A 173 12.61 -14.62 -9.63
C ARG A 173 12.58 -14.31 -11.12
N ILE A 174 12.17 -13.09 -11.49
CA ILE A 174 12.22 -12.64 -12.89
C ILE A 174 13.67 -12.58 -13.34
N LYS A 175 14.57 -11.88 -12.64
CA LYS A 175 15.98 -11.72 -13.05
C LYS A 175 16.71 -13.04 -13.25
N ASN A 176 16.48 -14.02 -12.38
CA ASN A 176 17.20 -15.30 -12.37
C ASN A 176 16.44 -16.43 -13.08
N ASN A 177 15.32 -16.13 -13.74
CA ASN A 177 14.44 -17.11 -14.41
C ASN A 177 14.02 -18.28 -13.50
N GLN A 178 13.59 -17.96 -12.26
CA GLN A 178 13.23 -18.96 -11.26
C GLN A 178 11.74 -19.33 -11.35
N GLY A 179 11.47 -20.64 -11.31
CA GLY A 179 10.11 -21.18 -11.39
C GLY A 179 9.51 -20.96 -12.77
N ILE A 180 8.24 -20.53 -12.81
CA ILE A 180 7.47 -20.37 -14.05
C ILE A 180 7.16 -18.91 -14.43
N ILE A 181 7.66 -17.93 -13.66
CA ILE A 181 7.19 -16.53 -13.79
C ILE A 181 7.41 -15.93 -15.18
N ARG A 182 8.51 -16.28 -15.86
CA ARG A 182 8.80 -15.82 -17.22
C ARG A 182 8.01 -16.56 -18.32
N LYS A 183 7.41 -17.71 -17.98
CA LYS A 183 6.63 -18.55 -18.90
C LYS A 183 5.14 -18.21 -18.85
N GLN A 184 4.73 -17.39 -17.87
CA GLN A 184 3.36 -16.99 -17.65
C GLN A 184 3.15 -15.55 -18.12
N LYS A 185 1.87 -15.18 -18.25
CA LYS A 185 1.47 -13.83 -18.66
C LYS A 185 1.43 -12.88 -17.45
N VAL A 186 1.01 -11.66 -17.72
CA VAL A 186 0.98 -10.55 -16.75
C VAL A 186 0.03 -10.79 -15.57
N ASP A 187 -1.01 -11.60 -15.74
CA ASP A 187 -1.92 -12.04 -14.69
C ASP A 187 -1.18 -12.85 -13.59
N TYR A 188 -0.27 -13.73 -13.98
CA TYR A 188 0.57 -14.47 -13.02
C TYR A 188 1.57 -13.56 -12.30
N LEU A 189 2.04 -12.50 -12.97
CA LEU A 189 2.85 -11.48 -12.30
C LEU A 189 2.02 -10.76 -11.23
N ALA A 190 0.79 -10.34 -11.55
CA ALA A 190 -0.12 -9.72 -10.58
C ALA A 190 -0.36 -10.65 -9.37
N TYR A 191 -0.66 -11.92 -9.63
CA TYR A 191 -0.77 -12.95 -8.59
C TYR A 191 0.50 -13.01 -7.72
N SER A 192 1.69 -13.07 -8.35
CA SER A 192 2.96 -13.20 -7.62
C SER A 192 3.27 -11.98 -6.74
N LEU A 193 2.88 -10.78 -7.18
CA LEU A 193 3.03 -9.55 -6.42
C LEU A 193 2.08 -9.51 -5.23
N VAL A 194 0.79 -9.81 -5.44
CA VAL A 194 -0.20 -9.87 -4.37
C VAL A 194 0.17 -10.93 -3.33
N ASP A 195 0.58 -12.12 -3.76
CA ASP A 195 1.07 -13.19 -2.88
C ASP A 195 2.26 -12.71 -2.04
N THR A 196 3.22 -12.00 -2.66
CA THR A 196 4.38 -11.45 -1.95
C THR A 196 3.97 -10.37 -0.93
N ILE A 197 2.99 -9.53 -1.26
CA ILE A 197 2.44 -8.51 -0.34
C ILE A 197 1.77 -9.19 0.85
N ILE A 198 0.89 -10.17 0.61
CA ILE A 198 0.20 -10.93 1.67
C ILE A 198 1.23 -11.64 2.56
N ASN A 199 2.25 -12.24 1.98
CA ASN A 199 3.32 -12.91 2.73
C ASN A 199 4.09 -11.94 3.65
N GLY A 200 4.13 -10.65 3.30
CA GLY A 200 4.73 -9.60 4.14
C GLY A 200 4.00 -9.36 5.46
N PHE A 201 2.73 -9.78 5.61
CA PHE A 201 1.98 -9.61 6.86
C PHE A 201 2.37 -10.64 7.93
N PHE A 202 2.83 -11.84 7.57
CA PHE A 202 3.09 -12.89 8.57
C PHE A 202 4.13 -12.50 9.62
N PRO A 203 5.31 -11.94 9.27
CA PRO A 203 6.27 -11.49 10.28
C PRO A 203 5.71 -10.42 11.21
N VAL A 204 4.85 -9.54 10.70
CA VAL A 204 4.18 -8.50 11.50
C VAL A 204 3.19 -9.13 12.49
N LEU A 205 2.38 -10.09 12.02
CA LEU A 205 1.43 -10.81 12.87
C LEU A 205 2.12 -11.66 13.94
N GLU A 206 3.25 -12.27 13.62
CA GLU A 206 4.08 -13.03 14.57
C GLU A 206 4.60 -12.11 15.69
N GLU A 207 5.21 -10.97 15.34
CA GLU A 207 5.69 -9.98 16.32
C GLU A 207 4.54 -9.40 17.17
N TYR A 208 3.36 -9.16 16.58
CA TYR A 208 2.17 -8.78 17.35
C TYR A 208 1.75 -9.86 18.35
N GLY A 209 1.80 -11.14 17.94
CA GLY A 209 1.50 -12.28 18.80
C GLY A 209 2.43 -12.33 20.01
N GLU A 210 3.74 -12.26 19.79
CA GLU A 210 4.75 -12.27 20.88
C GLU A 210 4.53 -11.11 21.86
N ARG A 211 4.17 -9.93 21.35
CA ARG A 211 3.90 -8.77 22.20
C ARG A 211 2.63 -8.89 23.03
N ILE A 212 1.59 -9.52 22.47
CA ILE A 212 0.36 -9.81 23.20
C ILE A 212 0.67 -10.77 24.34
N GLU A 213 1.44 -11.85 24.10
CA GLU A 213 1.84 -12.79 25.15
C GLU A 213 2.60 -12.10 26.29
N ILE A 214 3.56 -11.22 25.96
CA ILE A 214 4.29 -10.42 26.96
C ILE A 214 3.34 -9.52 27.78
N LEU A 215 2.36 -8.91 27.12
CA LEU A 215 1.39 -8.04 27.78
C LEU A 215 0.43 -8.84 28.68
N GLU A 216 0.02 -10.03 28.26
CA GLU A 216 -0.81 -10.94 29.06
C GLU A 216 -0.07 -11.35 30.34
N ASP A 217 1.20 -11.72 30.24
CA ASP A 217 2.05 -12.03 31.41
C ASP A 217 2.19 -10.82 32.35
N GLU A 218 2.37 -9.61 31.80
CA GLU A 218 2.45 -8.38 32.60
C GLU A 218 1.16 -8.13 33.39
N VAL A 219 0.00 -8.31 32.75
CA VAL A 219 -1.32 -8.14 33.37
C VAL A 219 -1.54 -9.15 34.50
N VAL A 220 -1.15 -10.41 34.30
CA VAL A 220 -1.38 -11.49 35.27
C VAL A 220 -0.43 -11.39 36.47
N PHE A 221 0.86 -11.16 36.21
CA PHE A 221 1.89 -11.32 37.24
C PHE A 221 2.36 -10.00 37.86
N LYS A 222 2.33 -8.88 37.14
CA LYS A 222 2.87 -7.58 37.59
C LYS A 222 2.11 -6.38 37.01
N PRO A 223 0.80 -6.25 37.27
CA PRO A 223 0.03 -5.14 36.75
C PRO A 223 0.55 -3.81 37.33
N ASP A 224 0.88 -2.86 36.45
CA ASP A 224 1.25 -1.50 36.83
C ASP A 224 0.34 -0.45 36.16
N ARG A 225 0.56 0.83 36.47
CA ARG A 225 -0.24 1.94 35.91
C ARG A 225 -0.05 2.11 34.39
N HIS A 226 1.04 1.62 33.83
CA HIS A 226 1.35 1.68 32.41
C HIS A 226 0.78 0.48 31.63
N THR A 227 0.49 -0.65 32.29
CA THR A 227 -0.11 -1.82 31.65
C THR A 227 -1.42 -1.48 30.93
N MET A 228 -2.30 -0.67 31.55
CA MET A 228 -3.52 -0.20 30.90
C MET A 228 -3.23 0.66 29.66
N GLN A 229 -2.22 1.53 29.72
CA GLN A 229 -1.84 2.37 28.58
C GLN A 229 -1.31 1.52 27.42
N LYS A 230 -0.55 0.46 27.72
CA LYS A 230 -0.08 -0.52 26.73
C LYS A 230 -1.26 -1.25 26.08
N ILE A 231 -2.22 -1.73 26.87
CA ILE A 231 -3.44 -2.38 26.34
C ILE A 231 -4.18 -1.44 25.37
N TYR A 232 -4.39 -0.18 25.75
CA TYR A 232 -5.02 0.80 24.85
C TYR A 232 -4.22 1.04 23.57
N LYS A 233 -2.88 1.09 23.65
CA LYS A 233 -2.01 1.24 22.48
C LYS A 233 -2.02 -0.01 21.57
N PHE A 234 -2.19 -1.21 22.10
CA PHE A 234 -2.28 -2.44 21.30
C PHE A 234 -3.66 -2.65 20.66
N ARG A 235 -4.73 -2.18 21.32
CA ARG A 235 -6.08 -2.24 20.76
C ARG A 235 -6.24 -1.31 19.55
N ARG A 236 -5.55 -0.17 19.56
CA ARG A 236 -5.57 0.85 18.50
C ARG A 236 -4.59 0.48 17.38
#